data_AF-A0A672V1A7-F1
#
_entry.id   AF-A0A672V1A7-F1
#
_cell.length_a   1.000
_cell.length_b   1.000
_cell.length_c   1.000
_cell.angle_alpha   90.00
_cell.angle_beta   90.00
_cell.angle_gamma   90.00
#
_symmetry.space_group_name_H-M   'P 1'
#
loop_
_entity.id
_entity.type
_entity.pdbx_description
1 polymer ?
#
loop_
_entity_poly.entity_id
_entity_poly.type
_entity_poly.pdbx_seq_one_letter_code
_entity_poly.pdbx_strand_id
1 'polypeptide(L)'
;MEKLWLPHPWQCARPGWTQGLGATCSRGRCPCPWQGVGAGGALTSCLGEAVLACTRSVGFVMCGSSLFQRLERCVGIVTSLTNGLSEREANDALNAHICKGTPQHEEICLGLFTLVLTEPAQAQKCYRDLALVSRDGMNIVLNKINHILMEKYLKLQDTCRTQLVWLLRELVKSGVLGADGVCMTFMKQIAGGDVTAKNIWLAENVLEILTEQREWVLKSSLLIAMAVYTYLRLIVDHHGTAQLQGLRQKEVDFCISLLRERFMDCFMIGRDLVRLLQNVARIPEFELLWKDIIHNPQVLSAQFTGVLQLLQSRTSRKFLACRLTPDMETKLLFMTSRVRFGQQKRYQDWFQRQYLSTPDSQSLRCDLIRYICGVVHPSNEVLSSDILPRWAIIGWLLTTCTSNVAASNAKLALFYDWLFFNPEKDSIMNIEPAILVMHHSMKPHPAITATLLDFMCRIIPNFYPLWRLTSARSVQLLTHIVEKRVLAHLAPLFDNPKLDKELRAMLREKFPEFCSSPSPPIEVKIEEPVSMEMENHMSEKDDSCYDNAEAAFSDDEEDLNNKGEESSCPPASPPHRVSPCPQ
;
A
#
# COMPACT_ATOMS: atom_id res chain seq x y z
N MET A 1 15.03 -17.24 -29.25
CA MET A 1 15.06 -16.23 -28.16
C MET A 1 13.65 -15.87 -27.64
N GLU A 2 12.55 -16.12 -28.36
CA GLU A 2 11.21 -15.60 -27.98
C GLU A 2 10.46 -16.37 -26.86
N LYS A 3 10.86 -17.60 -26.49
CA LYS A 3 10.07 -18.48 -25.60
C LYS A 3 10.35 -18.38 -24.09
N LEU A 4 11.16 -17.41 -23.66
CA LEU A 4 11.70 -17.33 -22.28
C LEU A 4 11.08 -16.26 -21.37
N TRP A 5 10.19 -15.43 -21.92
CA TRP A 5 9.52 -14.39 -21.15
C TRP A 5 8.39 -14.98 -20.31
N LEU A 6 8.28 -14.55 -19.04
CA LEU A 6 6.98 -14.55 -18.35
C LEU A 6 6.03 -13.71 -19.24
N PRO A 7 4.95 -14.27 -19.79
CA PRO A 7 4.12 -13.54 -20.72
C PRO A 7 3.47 -12.36 -19.99
N HIS A 8 3.71 -11.16 -20.51
CA HIS A 8 3.17 -9.95 -19.88
C HIS A 8 1.63 -10.06 -19.88
N PRO A 9 0.91 -9.77 -18.78
CA PRO A 9 -0.53 -10.00 -18.63
C PRO A 9 -1.45 -9.73 -19.83
N TRP A 10 -1.17 -8.73 -20.66
CA TRP A 10 -1.95 -8.45 -21.88
C TRP A 10 -1.83 -9.53 -22.96
N GLN A 11 -0.73 -10.29 -23.03
CA GLN A 11 -0.52 -11.39 -23.97
C GLN A 11 -1.45 -12.59 -23.68
N CYS A 12 -1.91 -12.71 -22.43
CA CYS A 12 -2.85 -13.75 -22.00
C CYS A 12 -4.33 -13.36 -22.19
N ALA A 13 -4.66 -12.15 -22.66
CA ALA A 13 -6.04 -11.69 -22.82
C ALA A 13 -6.52 -11.80 -24.28
N ARG A 14 -7.68 -12.47 -24.52
CA ARG A 14 -8.32 -12.47 -25.85
C ARG A 14 -8.73 -11.03 -26.24
N PRO A 15 -8.46 -10.54 -27.48
CA PRO A 15 -8.90 -9.22 -27.94
C PRO A 15 -10.43 -8.98 -28.03
N GLY A 16 -11.27 -10.01 -27.83
CA GLY A 16 -12.69 -9.98 -28.20
C GLY A 16 -13.72 -9.73 -27.07
N TRP A 17 -13.33 -9.67 -25.80
CA TRP A 17 -14.29 -9.73 -24.67
C TRP A 17 -14.55 -8.40 -23.93
N THR A 18 -13.97 -7.28 -24.35
CA THR A 18 -14.13 -5.96 -23.68
C THR A 18 -15.14 -5.01 -24.35
N GLN A 19 -15.87 -5.44 -25.39
CA GLN A 19 -16.91 -4.60 -26.03
C GLN A 19 -18.16 -4.34 -25.16
N GLY A 20 -18.26 -4.91 -23.95
CA GLY A 20 -19.41 -4.77 -23.05
C GLY A 20 -19.37 -3.62 -22.02
N LEU A 21 -18.33 -2.77 -22.00
CA LEU A 21 -18.19 -1.67 -21.02
C LEU A 21 -18.28 -0.26 -21.65
N GLY A 22 -18.83 -0.16 -22.86
CA GLY A 22 -19.14 1.13 -23.49
C GLY A 22 -20.47 1.69 -23.00
N ALA A 23 -20.45 2.81 -22.26
CA ALA A 23 -21.67 3.52 -21.89
C ALA A 23 -22.33 4.14 -23.14
N THR A 24 -23.49 3.61 -23.54
CA THR A 24 -24.30 4.19 -24.61
C THR A 24 -24.93 5.50 -24.14
N CYS A 25 -24.32 6.63 -24.48
CA CYS A 25 -24.94 7.95 -24.33
C CYS A 25 -26.05 8.10 -25.39
N SER A 26 -27.30 7.92 -24.97
CA SER A 26 -28.48 8.13 -25.82
C SER A 26 -28.67 9.62 -26.11
N ARG A 27 -28.76 9.95 -27.40
CA ARG A 27 -28.95 11.34 -27.89
C ARG A 27 -30.26 11.93 -27.36
N GLY A 28 -30.18 12.99 -26.56
CA GLY A 28 -31.32 13.78 -26.06
C GLY A 28 -31.10 15.28 -26.30
N ARG A 29 -31.92 15.88 -27.15
CA ARG A 29 -31.78 17.25 -27.70
C ARG A 29 -31.69 18.35 -26.64
N CYS A 30 -30.74 19.26 -26.77
CA CYS A 30 -30.85 20.61 -26.19
C CYS A 30 -31.87 21.45 -26.97
N PRO A 31 -32.49 22.44 -26.30
CA PRO A 31 -32.67 23.75 -26.88
C PRO A 31 -32.07 24.84 -25.97
N CYS A 32 -31.10 25.60 -26.50
CA CYS A 32 -30.76 26.92 -25.95
C CYS A 32 -31.84 27.92 -26.38
N PRO A 33 -32.06 29.00 -25.61
CA PRO A 33 -31.98 30.31 -26.25
C PRO A 33 -31.37 31.43 -25.36
N TRP A 34 -31.12 32.58 -26.00
CA TRP A 34 -30.83 33.92 -25.47
C TRP A 34 -29.37 34.36 -25.20
N GLN A 35 -28.82 35.02 -26.22
CA GLN A 35 -28.09 36.30 -26.09
C GLN A 35 -29.06 37.36 -25.47
N GLY A 36 -28.68 38.47 -24.84
CA GLY A 36 -27.36 39.04 -24.55
C GLY A 36 -27.44 40.58 -24.44
N VAL A 37 -27.51 41.13 -23.22
CA VAL A 37 -27.49 42.57 -22.84
C VAL A 37 -27.03 42.65 -21.36
N GLY A 38 -26.36 43.67 -20.79
CA GLY A 38 -25.72 44.86 -21.36
C GLY A 38 -25.73 46.05 -20.37
N ALA A 39 -24.56 46.66 -20.08
CA ALA A 39 -24.31 47.69 -19.03
C ALA A 39 -24.55 47.20 -17.57
N GLY A 40 -23.93 47.76 -16.52
CA GLY A 40 -22.90 48.79 -16.39
C GLY A 40 -22.99 49.47 -15.01
N GLY A 41 -21.88 49.58 -14.26
CA GLY A 41 -21.90 50.22 -12.93
C GLY A 41 -20.63 49.97 -12.12
N ALA A 42 -19.94 51.04 -11.72
CA ALA A 42 -18.68 50.98 -10.99
C ALA A 42 -18.88 50.90 -9.47
N LEU A 43 -17.95 50.24 -8.76
CA LEU A 43 -17.63 50.49 -7.35
C LEU A 43 -16.25 49.89 -7.02
N THR A 44 -15.19 50.65 -7.30
CA THR A 44 -13.80 50.31 -6.97
C THR A 44 -13.18 51.39 -6.08
N SER A 45 -13.26 51.21 -4.76
CA SER A 45 -12.40 51.85 -3.76
C SER A 45 -12.56 51.14 -2.40
N CYS A 46 -11.57 51.28 -1.51
CA CYS A 46 -11.58 50.78 -0.12
C CYS A 46 -11.37 49.28 0.16
N LEU A 47 -10.56 48.58 -0.66
CA LEU A 47 -9.96 47.27 -0.28
C LEU A 47 -8.42 47.20 -0.43
N GLY A 48 -7.76 48.33 -0.72
CA GLY A 48 -6.32 48.36 -1.06
C GLY A 48 -5.33 48.26 0.11
N GLU A 49 -5.69 48.74 1.31
CA GLU A 49 -4.70 48.93 2.39
C GLU A 49 -4.73 47.84 3.47
N ALA A 50 -5.83 47.08 3.60
CA ALA A 50 -5.91 45.97 4.56
C ALA A 50 -5.10 44.73 4.13
N VAL A 51 -4.84 44.57 2.83
CA VAL A 51 -4.16 43.38 2.28
C VAL A 51 -2.64 43.42 2.48
N LEU A 52 -2.01 44.60 2.50
CA LEU A 52 -0.55 44.74 2.67
C LEU A 52 -0.07 44.57 4.13
N ALA A 53 -0.93 44.81 5.12
CA ALA A 53 -0.56 44.70 6.53
C ALA A 53 -0.52 43.23 7.03
N CYS A 54 -1.29 42.32 6.41
CA CYS A 54 -1.35 40.91 6.79
C CYS A 54 -0.13 40.09 6.29
N THR A 55 0.66 40.61 5.35
CA THR A 55 1.81 39.93 4.76
C THR A 55 3.13 40.01 5.56
N ARG A 56 3.13 40.66 6.74
CA ARG A 56 4.33 40.78 7.60
C ARG A 56 4.24 40.09 8.96
N SER A 57 3.13 39.41 9.25
CA SER A 57 3.04 38.48 10.37
C SER A 57 3.16 37.05 9.84
N VAL A 58 4.10 36.28 10.38
CA VAL A 58 4.54 34.94 9.95
C VAL A 58 3.42 34.15 9.26
N GLY A 59 3.50 34.04 7.92
CA GLY A 59 2.45 33.50 7.06
C GLY A 59 2.32 31.98 7.12
N PHE A 60 1.91 31.47 8.28
CA PHE A 60 1.96 30.04 8.58
C PHE A 60 0.94 29.21 7.76
N VAL A 61 1.30 27.95 7.54
CA VAL A 61 0.53 26.90 6.87
C VAL A 61 -0.87 26.71 7.51
N MET A 62 -1.93 27.13 6.80
CA MET A 62 -3.35 26.82 7.11
C MET A 62 -3.76 27.01 8.57
N CYS A 63 -4.23 28.22 8.90
CA CYS A 63 -4.80 28.59 10.20
C CYS A 63 -5.73 27.50 10.80
N GLY A 64 -5.47 27.12 12.05
CA GLY A 64 -6.42 26.34 12.88
C GLY A 64 -6.04 24.92 13.30
N SER A 65 -4.80 24.44 13.07
CA SER A 65 -4.36 23.12 13.59
C SER A 65 -3.55 23.24 14.89
N SER A 66 -3.88 22.42 15.90
CA SER A 66 -3.23 22.42 17.22
C SER A 66 -1.73 22.11 17.16
N LEU A 67 -1.30 21.28 16.20
CA LEU A 67 0.11 21.00 15.93
C LEU A 67 0.88 22.27 15.56
N PHE A 68 0.27 23.11 14.72
CA PHE A 68 0.91 24.33 14.20
C PHE A 68 0.97 25.43 15.24
N GLN A 69 -0.10 25.63 16.01
CA GLN A 69 -0.11 26.52 17.19
C GLN A 69 0.92 26.11 18.26
N ARG A 70 1.36 24.84 18.29
CA ARG A 70 2.48 24.41 19.13
C ARG A 70 3.82 24.86 18.52
N LEU A 71 4.04 24.60 17.23
CA LEU A 71 5.28 24.97 16.54
C LEU A 71 5.52 26.50 16.51
N GLU A 72 4.49 27.30 16.25
CA GLU A 72 4.59 28.77 16.30
C GLU A 72 4.99 29.29 17.69
N ARG A 73 4.45 28.69 18.76
CA ARG A 73 4.87 29.02 20.14
C ARG A 73 6.33 28.65 20.39
N CYS A 74 6.79 27.50 19.90
CA CYS A 74 8.19 27.11 19.97
C CYS A 74 9.11 28.11 19.24
N VAL A 75 8.71 28.61 18.06
CA VAL A 75 9.43 29.70 17.36
C VAL A 75 9.45 30.98 18.17
N GLY A 76 8.33 31.36 18.79
CA GLY A 76 8.27 32.54 19.66
C GLY A 76 9.24 32.44 20.84
N ILE A 77 9.31 31.28 21.50
CA ILE A 77 10.27 31.00 22.58
C ILE A 77 11.71 31.16 22.08
N VAL A 78 12.11 30.45 21.02
CA VAL A 78 13.46 30.56 20.44
C VAL A 78 13.80 32.00 20.07
N THR A 79 12.91 32.69 19.35
CA THR A 79 13.13 34.08 18.91
C THR A 79 13.30 35.03 20.09
N SER A 80 12.50 34.90 21.15
CA SER A 80 12.63 35.73 22.35
C SER A 80 13.94 35.50 23.13
N LEU A 81 14.57 34.33 23.01
CA LEU A 81 15.83 34.00 23.65
C LEU A 81 17.06 34.43 22.84
N THR A 82 16.92 34.62 21.52
CA THR A 82 18.06 34.92 20.62
C THR A 82 18.05 36.33 20.02
N ASN A 83 16.92 37.05 20.07
CA ASN A 83 16.80 38.37 19.45
C ASN A 83 17.76 39.41 20.08
N GLY A 84 18.51 40.11 19.23
CA GLY A 84 19.48 41.13 19.65
C GLY A 84 20.80 40.59 20.24
N LEU A 85 20.98 39.27 20.33
CA LEU A 85 22.19 38.63 20.86
C LEU A 85 23.19 38.27 19.75
N SER A 86 24.47 38.19 20.09
CA SER A 86 25.49 37.57 19.21
C SER A 86 25.27 36.06 19.08
N GLU A 87 25.91 35.40 18.10
CA GLU A 87 25.75 33.95 17.90
C GLU A 87 26.15 33.11 19.12
N ARG A 88 27.12 33.60 19.90
CA ARG A 88 27.59 32.93 21.11
C ARG A 88 26.58 33.10 22.25
N GLU A 89 26.17 34.33 22.53
CA GLU A 89 25.19 34.64 23.58
C GLU A 89 23.85 33.95 23.31
N ALA A 90 23.42 33.88 22.05
CA ALA A 90 22.25 33.12 21.63
C ALA A 90 22.40 31.62 21.94
N ASN A 91 23.52 30.99 21.57
CA ASN A 91 23.77 29.58 21.87
C ASN A 91 23.90 29.31 23.39
N ASP A 92 24.52 30.21 24.15
CA ASP A 92 24.60 30.11 25.62
C ASP A 92 23.21 30.23 26.26
N ALA A 93 22.36 31.15 25.78
CA ALA A 93 20.98 31.32 26.25
C ALA A 93 20.08 30.11 25.92
N LEU A 94 20.20 29.55 24.72
CA LEU A 94 19.48 28.33 24.32
C LEU A 94 19.89 27.14 25.19
N ASN A 95 21.20 26.92 25.40
CA ASN A 95 21.70 25.85 26.27
C ASN A 95 21.22 26.01 27.73
N ALA A 96 21.27 27.23 28.28
CA ALA A 96 20.77 27.53 29.61
C ALA A 96 19.26 27.30 29.75
N HIS A 97 18.48 27.52 28.68
CA HIS A 97 17.05 27.22 28.66
C HIS A 97 16.78 25.70 28.65
N ILE A 98 17.51 24.96 27.82
CA ILE A 98 17.39 23.50 27.67
C ILE A 98 17.80 22.75 28.95
N CYS A 99 18.73 23.28 29.74
CA CYS A 99 19.09 22.75 31.05
C CYS A 99 17.92 22.67 32.06
N LYS A 100 16.79 23.36 31.81
CA LYS A 100 15.64 23.36 32.72
C LYS A 100 14.79 22.09 32.66
N GLY A 101 14.90 21.29 31.59
CA GLY A 101 14.20 20.01 31.48
C GLY A 101 13.83 19.61 30.05
N THR A 102 13.32 18.38 29.91
CA THR A 102 12.88 17.80 28.63
C THR A 102 11.80 18.63 27.90
N PRO A 103 10.81 19.26 28.57
CA PRO A 103 9.85 20.12 27.86
C PRO A 103 10.52 21.31 27.17
N GLN A 104 11.47 21.95 27.86
CA GLN A 104 12.24 23.07 27.32
C GLN A 104 13.19 22.64 26.20
N HIS A 105 13.78 21.44 26.31
CA HIS A 105 14.51 20.80 25.22
C HIS A 105 13.65 20.62 23.96
N GLU A 106 12.43 20.08 24.10
CA GLU A 106 11.49 19.93 22.97
C GLU A 106 11.11 21.31 22.39
N GLU A 107 10.80 22.30 23.23
CA GLU A 107 10.42 23.64 22.77
C GLU A 107 11.51 24.31 21.92
N ILE A 108 12.78 24.26 22.34
CA ILE A 108 13.89 24.82 21.56
C ILE A 108 14.14 24.01 20.28
N CYS A 109 14.18 22.69 20.35
CA CYS A 109 14.42 21.85 19.17
C CYS A 109 13.33 22.01 18.12
N LEU A 110 12.06 22.06 18.53
CA LEU A 110 10.94 22.27 17.62
C LEU A 110 10.86 23.72 17.09
N GLY A 111 11.30 24.71 17.87
CA GLY A 111 11.39 26.10 17.41
C GLY A 111 12.45 26.27 16.32
N LEU A 112 13.66 25.76 16.55
CA LEU A 112 14.74 25.76 15.56
C LEU A 112 14.37 24.95 14.31
N PHE A 113 13.78 23.76 14.48
CA PHE A 113 13.22 22.96 13.38
C PHE A 113 12.19 23.75 12.56
N THR A 114 11.29 24.49 13.20
CA THR A 114 10.26 25.26 12.49
C THR A 114 10.89 26.43 11.72
N LEU A 115 11.87 27.13 12.31
CA LEU A 115 12.66 28.15 11.61
C LEU A 115 13.41 27.58 10.40
N VAL A 116 13.97 26.37 10.49
CA VAL A 116 14.55 25.66 9.34
C VAL A 116 13.52 25.47 8.21
N LEU A 117 12.25 25.22 8.53
CA LEU A 117 11.20 25.02 7.53
C LEU A 117 10.63 26.31 6.94
N THR A 118 10.59 27.40 7.69
CA THR A 118 9.94 28.66 7.27
C THR A 118 10.91 29.73 6.77
N GLU A 119 12.16 29.74 7.24
CA GLU A 119 13.15 30.78 6.98
C GLU A 119 14.40 30.22 6.25
N PRO A 120 14.35 29.97 4.92
CA PRO A 120 15.47 29.40 4.17
C PRO A 120 16.80 30.14 4.35
N ALA A 121 16.77 31.47 4.50
CA ALA A 121 17.95 32.29 4.74
C ALA A 121 18.62 32.05 6.10
N GLN A 122 17.89 31.52 7.09
CA GLN A 122 18.37 31.21 8.44
C GLN A 122 18.60 29.71 8.65
N ALA A 123 18.07 28.86 7.79
CA ALA A 123 18.02 27.41 7.96
C ALA A 123 19.38 26.74 8.23
N GLN A 124 20.46 27.15 7.56
CA GLN A 124 21.81 26.62 7.82
C GLN A 124 22.29 26.91 9.25
N LYS A 125 22.06 28.13 9.74
CA LYS A 125 22.37 28.52 11.12
C LYS A 125 21.49 27.76 12.11
N CYS A 126 20.18 27.77 11.91
CA CYS A 126 19.25 27.08 12.81
C CYS A 126 19.49 25.57 12.87
N TYR A 127 19.91 24.93 11.78
CA TYR A 127 20.29 23.51 11.78
C TYR A 127 21.60 23.24 12.54
N ARG A 128 22.61 24.11 12.37
CA ARG A 128 23.87 24.03 13.15
C ARG A 128 23.60 24.21 14.63
N ASP A 129 22.83 25.24 15.01
CA ASP A 129 22.47 25.51 16.40
C ASP A 129 21.63 24.33 16.97
N LEU A 130 20.70 23.77 16.18
CA LEU A 130 19.93 22.55 16.54
C LEU A 130 20.84 21.34 16.80
N ALA A 131 21.88 21.13 15.99
CA ALA A 131 22.84 20.04 16.16
C ALA A 131 23.72 20.21 17.41
N LEU A 132 24.00 21.45 17.82
CA LEU A 132 24.76 21.74 19.04
C LEU A 132 23.91 21.57 20.31
N VAL A 133 22.60 21.82 20.26
CA VAL A 133 21.74 21.85 21.46
C VAL A 133 20.88 20.60 21.67
N SER A 134 20.74 19.73 20.65
CA SER A 134 19.99 18.48 20.78
C SER A 134 20.69 17.51 21.76
N ARG A 135 19.91 16.98 22.70
CA ARG A 135 20.35 16.00 23.71
C ARG A 135 19.84 14.58 23.47
N ASP A 136 19.06 14.41 22.40
CA ASP A 136 18.30 13.20 22.06
C ASP A 136 18.67 12.63 20.68
N GLY A 137 19.79 13.07 20.09
CA GLY A 137 20.17 12.67 18.73
C GLY A 137 19.16 13.11 17.67
N MET A 138 18.52 14.26 17.87
CA MET A 138 17.42 14.83 17.08
C MET A 138 16.14 13.98 17.03
N ASN A 139 15.95 12.99 17.91
CA ASN A 139 14.81 12.08 17.89
C ASN A 139 13.45 12.81 17.86
N ILE A 140 13.26 13.87 18.66
CA ILE A 140 12.04 14.67 18.69
C ILE A 140 11.75 15.37 17.36
N VAL A 141 12.80 15.77 16.63
CA VAL A 141 12.71 16.39 15.31
C VAL A 141 12.34 15.35 14.26
N LEU A 142 12.98 14.17 14.27
CA LEU A 142 12.62 13.05 13.37
C LEU A 142 11.16 12.61 13.56
N ASN A 143 10.71 12.48 14.81
CA ASN A 143 9.32 12.19 15.14
C ASN A 143 8.37 13.28 14.62
N LYS A 144 8.76 14.56 14.69
CA LYS A 144 7.96 15.67 14.16
C LYS A 144 7.90 15.67 12.63
N ILE A 145 9.01 15.38 11.96
CA ILE A 145 9.06 15.22 10.50
C ILE A 145 8.12 14.09 10.08
N ASN A 146 8.26 12.90 10.67
CA ASN A 146 7.39 11.76 10.37
C ASN A 146 5.90 12.08 10.58
N HIS A 147 5.54 12.76 11.69
CA HIS A 147 4.17 13.23 11.94
C HIS A 147 3.69 14.20 10.83
N ILE A 148 4.49 15.21 10.46
CA ILE A 148 4.13 16.17 9.40
C ILE A 148 3.96 15.46 8.05
N LEU A 149 4.85 14.54 7.71
CA LEU A 149 4.75 13.74 6.47
C LEU A 149 3.46 12.90 6.47
N MET A 150 3.19 12.18 7.56
CA MET A 150 2.04 11.26 7.63
C MET A 150 0.67 11.97 7.70
N GLU A 151 0.57 13.12 8.36
CA GLU A 151 -0.73 13.79 8.56
C GLU A 151 -0.95 15.08 7.74
N LYS A 152 0.11 15.81 7.39
CA LYS A 152 0.02 17.21 6.91
C LYS A 152 0.66 17.47 5.55
N TYR A 153 1.40 16.53 4.97
CA TYR A 153 2.20 16.74 3.75
C TYR A 153 1.41 17.41 2.60
N LEU A 154 0.20 16.91 2.30
CA LEU A 154 -0.65 17.46 1.24
C LEU A 154 -1.05 18.92 1.48
N LYS A 155 -1.10 19.37 2.74
CA LYS A 155 -1.47 20.74 3.15
C LYS A 155 -0.26 21.66 3.32
N LEU A 156 0.96 21.13 3.21
CA LEU A 156 2.19 21.89 3.45
C LEU A 156 2.47 22.87 2.31
N GLN A 157 2.89 24.09 2.65
CA GLN A 157 3.36 25.11 1.69
C GLN A 157 4.63 24.64 0.96
N ASP A 158 4.86 25.14 -0.26
CA ASP A 158 5.94 24.66 -1.12
C ASP A 158 7.34 24.99 -0.54
N THR A 159 7.54 26.17 0.06
CA THR A 159 8.78 26.50 0.79
C THR A 159 9.11 25.45 1.85
N CYS A 160 8.13 25.08 2.68
CA CYS A 160 8.32 24.09 3.73
C CYS A 160 8.54 22.68 3.20
N ARG A 161 8.02 22.32 2.01
CA ARG A 161 8.36 21.05 1.33
C ARG A 161 9.82 21.02 0.89
N THR A 162 10.28 22.08 0.25
CA THR A 162 11.70 22.25 -0.15
C THR A 162 12.62 22.19 1.06
N GLN A 163 12.30 22.92 2.13
CA GLN A 163 13.09 22.92 3.35
C GLN A 163 13.06 21.58 4.11
N LEU A 164 11.96 20.83 4.08
CA LEU A 164 11.90 19.48 4.64
C LEU A 164 12.82 18.50 3.88
N VAL A 165 12.88 18.60 2.56
CA VAL A 165 13.78 17.79 1.71
C VAL A 165 15.25 18.20 1.91
N TRP A 166 15.52 19.51 2.03
CA TRP A 166 16.84 20.02 2.41
C TRP A 166 17.28 19.48 3.77
N LEU A 167 16.40 19.56 4.79
CA LEU A 167 16.68 19.06 6.12
C LEU A 167 16.92 17.54 6.13
N LEU A 168 16.16 16.76 5.35
CA LEU A 168 16.45 15.32 5.18
C LEU A 168 17.88 15.10 4.69
N ARG A 169 18.31 15.86 3.67
CA ARG A 169 19.66 15.74 3.09
C ARG A 169 20.75 16.01 4.14
N GLU A 170 20.57 17.03 4.99
CA GLU A 170 21.53 17.33 6.07
C GLU A 170 21.50 16.29 7.21
N LEU A 171 20.32 15.76 7.57
CA LEU A 171 20.19 14.67 8.54
C LEU A 171 20.90 13.39 8.08
N VAL A 172 20.79 13.05 6.79
CA VAL A 172 21.48 11.89 6.20
C VAL A 172 22.99 12.11 6.15
N LYS A 173 23.46 13.27 5.68
CA LYS A 173 24.90 13.63 5.67
C LYS A 173 25.52 13.57 7.07
N SER A 174 24.78 14.03 8.08
CA SER A 174 25.22 14.02 9.48
C SER A 174 25.09 12.64 10.15
N GLY A 175 24.62 11.61 9.43
CA GLY A 175 24.53 10.24 9.93
C GLY A 175 23.52 10.05 11.08
N VAL A 176 22.49 10.90 11.16
CA VAL A 176 21.54 10.89 12.28
C VAL A 176 20.76 9.56 12.33
N LEU A 177 20.75 8.93 13.50
CA LEU A 177 20.08 7.64 13.72
C LEU A 177 18.57 7.76 13.47
N GLY A 178 18.02 6.88 12.62
CA GLY A 178 16.61 6.90 12.22
C GLY A 178 16.28 7.80 11.02
N ALA A 179 17.26 8.46 10.41
CA ALA A 179 17.06 9.20 9.16
C ALA A 179 16.64 8.29 7.98
N ASP A 180 16.99 7.00 8.01
CA ASP A 180 16.50 5.97 7.07
C ASP A 180 14.99 5.72 7.21
N GLY A 181 14.48 5.72 8.45
CA GLY A 181 13.05 5.77 8.74
C GLY A 181 12.36 6.96 8.07
N VAL A 182 12.95 8.15 8.16
CA VAL A 182 12.41 9.36 7.53
C VAL A 182 12.46 9.28 5.99
N CYS A 183 13.53 8.74 5.40
CA CYS A 183 13.59 8.46 3.95
C CYS A 183 12.43 7.55 3.50
N MET A 184 12.12 6.49 4.25
CA MET A 184 10.99 5.60 3.95
C MET A 184 9.64 6.32 4.06
N THR A 185 9.45 7.18 5.06
CA THR A 185 8.22 8.00 5.20
C THR A 185 8.05 9.00 4.07
N PHE A 186 9.14 9.60 3.57
CA PHE A 186 9.13 10.45 2.38
C PHE A 186 8.79 9.67 1.12
N MET A 187 9.39 8.50 0.91
CA MET A 187 9.09 7.63 -0.23
C MET A 187 7.61 7.21 -0.25
N LYS A 188 6.95 7.09 0.91
CA LYS A 188 5.50 6.84 1.02
C LYS A 188 4.62 8.05 0.65
N GLN A 189 5.18 9.27 0.58
CA GLN A 189 4.45 10.44 0.07
C GLN A 189 4.46 10.54 -1.46
N ILE A 190 5.39 9.86 -2.14
CA ILE A 190 5.43 9.79 -3.61
C ILE A 190 4.26 8.90 -4.07
N ALA A 191 3.25 9.51 -4.69
CA ALA A 191 2.07 8.79 -5.17
C ALA A 191 2.38 8.05 -6.47
N GLY A 192 1.98 6.76 -6.55
CA GLY A 192 1.98 6.02 -7.82
C GLY A 192 0.83 6.48 -8.71
N GLY A 193 1.06 6.56 -10.03
CA GLY A 193 0.07 7.02 -11.00
C GLY A 193 -0.19 8.54 -11.00
N ASP A 194 0.71 9.33 -10.40
CA ASP A 194 0.66 10.79 -10.33
C ASP A 194 1.91 11.40 -11.00
N VAL A 195 1.72 12.00 -12.17
CA VAL A 195 2.78 12.70 -12.93
C VAL A 195 2.66 14.22 -12.82
N THR A 196 2.09 14.73 -11.72
CA THR A 196 2.12 16.17 -11.44
C THR A 196 3.52 16.64 -11.09
N ALA A 197 3.85 17.90 -11.44
CA ALA A 197 5.18 18.47 -11.20
C ALA A 197 5.65 18.37 -9.73
N LYS A 198 4.73 18.45 -8.76
CA LYS A 198 5.06 18.31 -7.33
C LYS A 198 5.40 16.88 -6.91
N ASN A 199 4.78 15.87 -7.52
CA ASN A 199 5.09 14.47 -7.25
C ASN A 199 6.40 14.05 -7.93
N ILE A 200 6.60 14.46 -9.18
CA ILE A 200 7.86 14.27 -9.94
C ILE A 200 9.04 14.91 -9.18
N TRP A 201 8.91 16.17 -8.76
CA TRP A 201 9.94 16.87 -7.99
C TRP A 201 10.35 16.12 -6.72
N LEU A 202 9.37 15.56 -5.99
CA LEU A 202 9.66 14.77 -4.79
C LEU A 202 10.38 13.46 -5.13
N ALA A 203 9.91 12.74 -6.16
CA ALA A 203 10.50 11.48 -6.60
C ALA A 203 11.98 11.66 -6.96
N GLU A 204 12.29 12.71 -7.72
CA GLU A 204 13.65 13.07 -8.14
C GLU A 204 14.53 13.50 -6.96
N ASN A 205 14.05 14.39 -6.08
CA ASN A 205 14.88 14.89 -4.97
C ASN A 205 15.19 13.82 -3.92
N VAL A 206 14.25 12.91 -3.64
CA VAL A 206 14.50 11.77 -2.74
C VAL A 206 15.48 10.78 -3.39
N LEU A 207 15.39 10.57 -4.70
CA LEU A 207 16.31 9.71 -5.45
C LEU A 207 17.74 10.26 -5.43
N GLU A 208 17.90 11.58 -5.59
CA GLU A 208 19.20 12.24 -5.53
C GLU A 208 19.85 12.12 -4.15
N ILE A 209 19.08 12.28 -3.06
CA ILE A 209 19.59 12.04 -1.69
C ILE A 209 20.09 10.59 -1.55
N LEU A 210 19.30 9.60 -1.98
CA LEU A 210 19.66 8.18 -1.89
C LEU A 210 20.85 7.81 -2.79
N THR A 211 21.00 8.47 -3.93
CA THR A 211 22.08 8.23 -4.90
C THR A 211 23.39 8.87 -4.47
N GLU A 212 23.36 10.11 -3.98
CA GLU A 212 24.54 10.79 -3.42
C GLU A 212 25.03 10.11 -2.13
N GLN A 213 24.12 9.67 -1.27
CA GLN A 213 24.44 9.08 0.03
C GLN A 213 24.49 7.54 -0.03
N ARG A 214 24.92 7.00 -1.17
CA ARG A 214 24.91 5.55 -1.46
C ARG A 214 25.57 4.70 -0.38
N GLU A 215 26.75 5.08 0.09
CA GLU A 215 27.47 4.34 1.14
C GLU A 215 26.71 4.28 2.47
N TRP A 216 25.91 5.30 2.77
CA TRP A 216 25.02 5.30 3.93
C TRP A 216 23.79 4.42 3.69
N VAL A 217 23.18 4.48 2.49
CA VAL A 217 22.05 3.58 2.12
C VAL A 217 22.45 2.11 2.23
N LEU A 218 23.68 1.75 1.82
CA LEU A 218 24.20 0.38 1.88
C LEU A 218 24.38 -0.20 3.30
N LYS A 219 24.16 0.60 4.35
CA LYS A 219 24.19 0.17 5.76
C LYS A 219 22.83 -0.35 6.25
N SER A 220 21.72 -0.08 5.54
CA SER A 220 20.36 -0.46 5.94
C SER A 220 19.69 -1.32 4.86
N SER A 221 19.73 -2.65 5.03
CA SER A 221 19.09 -3.62 4.14
C SER A 221 17.60 -3.34 3.90
N LEU A 222 16.91 -2.85 4.93
CA LEU A 222 15.49 -2.46 4.81
C LEU A 222 15.31 -1.22 3.92
N LEU A 223 16.19 -0.22 4.05
CA LEU A 223 16.14 0.97 3.20
C LEU A 223 16.42 0.61 1.73
N ILE A 224 17.41 -0.26 1.46
CA ILE A 224 17.68 -0.80 0.12
C ILE A 224 16.41 -1.43 -0.47
N ALA A 225 15.81 -2.38 0.25
CA ALA A 225 14.61 -3.07 -0.22
C ALA A 225 13.43 -2.12 -0.45
N MET A 226 13.20 -1.16 0.45
CA MET A 226 12.11 -0.19 0.36
C MET A 226 12.33 0.83 -0.76
N ALA A 227 13.57 1.26 -1.02
CA ALA A 227 13.92 2.13 -2.13
C ALA A 227 13.76 1.41 -3.48
N VAL A 228 14.27 0.18 -3.60
CA VAL A 228 14.10 -0.63 -4.81
C VAL A 228 12.61 -0.91 -5.08
N TYR A 229 11.81 -1.29 -4.07
CA TYR A 229 10.37 -1.48 -4.22
C TYR A 229 9.63 -0.19 -4.63
N THR A 230 10.08 0.96 -4.12
CA THR A 230 9.55 2.29 -4.46
C THR A 230 9.84 2.63 -5.92
N TYR A 231 11.11 2.64 -6.32
CA TYR A 231 11.51 3.16 -7.63
C TYR A 231 11.20 2.18 -8.78
N LEU A 232 11.29 0.85 -8.58
CA LEU A 232 10.78 -0.12 -9.56
C LEU A 232 9.30 0.08 -9.89
N ARG A 233 8.51 0.55 -8.90
CA ARG A 233 7.10 0.86 -9.12
C ARG A 233 6.92 2.20 -9.86
N LEU A 234 7.70 3.23 -9.54
CA LEU A 234 7.57 4.56 -10.13
C LEU A 234 8.03 4.64 -11.60
N ILE A 235 9.05 3.85 -11.98
CA ILE A 235 9.56 3.72 -13.37
C ILE A 235 8.45 3.44 -14.41
N VAL A 236 7.34 2.79 -13.99
CA VAL A 236 6.18 2.51 -14.85
C VAL A 236 5.45 3.79 -15.27
N ASP A 237 5.42 4.81 -14.41
CA ASP A 237 4.66 6.04 -14.60
C ASP A 237 5.48 7.12 -15.33
N HIS A 238 6.81 7.10 -15.20
CA HIS A 238 7.69 8.14 -15.74
C HIS A 238 8.03 7.98 -17.22
N HIS A 239 7.08 8.25 -18.11
CA HIS A 239 7.27 8.22 -19.56
C HIS A 239 6.54 9.35 -20.29
N GLY A 240 6.67 9.42 -21.62
CA GLY A 240 5.93 10.36 -22.47
C GLY A 240 6.53 11.77 -22.63
N THR A 241 7.38 12.24 -21.71
CA THR A 241 8.09 13.53 -21.83
C THR A 241 9.60 13.39 -21.63
N ALA A 242 10.38 14.34 -22.15
CA ALA A 242 11.85 14.32 -22.00
C ALA A 242 12.31 14.43 -20.53
N GLN A 243 11.61 15.22 -19.71
CA GLN A 243 11.88 15.31 -18.26
C GLN A 243 11.66 13.96 -17.59
N LEU A 244 10.53 13.30 -17.87
CA LEU A 244 10.21 11.99 -17.30
C LEU A 244 11.15 10.89 -17.80
N GLN A 245 11.63 10.96 -19.05
CA GLN A 245 12.67 10.05 -19.55
C GLN A 245 13.99 10.22 -18.79
N GLY A 246 14.41 11.47 -18.50
CA GLY A 246 15.60 11.75 -17.71
C GLY A 246 15.50 11.21 -16.28
N LEU A 247 14.39 11.47 -15.59
CA LEU A 247 14.12 10.91 -14.26
C LEU A 247 14.10 9.37 -14.29
N ARG A 248 13.37 8.78 -15.24
CA ARG A 248 13.26 7.32 -15.36
C ARG A 248 14.61 6.66 -15.56
N GLN A 249 15.56 7.26 -16.30
CA GLN A 249 16.90 6.68 -16.41
C GLN A 249 17.63 6.70 -15.06
N LYS A 250 17.60 7.81 -14.30
CA LYS A 250 18.15 7.86 -12.93
C LYS A 250 17.57 6.74 -12.06
N GLU A 251 16.26 6.51 -12.13
CA GLU A 251 15.59 5.45 -11.36
C GLU A 251 15.99 4.03 -11.80
N VAL A 252 16.10 3.79 -13.12
CA VAL A 252 16.56 2.53 -13.69
C VAL A 252 17.97 2.23 -13.22
N ASP A 253 18.91 3.18 -13.37
CA ASP A 253 20.32 3.01 -13.00
C ASP A 253 20.46 2.72 -11.49
N PHE A 254 19.75 3.47 -10.65
CA PHE A 254 19.70 3.27 -9.20
C PHE A 254 19.19 1.88 -8.81
N CYS A 255 18.04 1.46 -9.36
CA CYS A 255 17.47 0.15 -9.08
C CYS A 255 18.38 -0.98 -9.57
N ILE A 256 18.93 -0.88 -10.78
CA ILE A 256 19.81 -1.90 -11.37
C ILE A 256 21.09 -2.05 -10.56
N SER A 257 21.69 -0.94 -10.11
CA SER A 257 22.89 -0.97 -9.25
C SER A 257 22.62 -1.73 -7.94
N LEU A 258 21.54 -1.40 -7.22
CA LEU A 258 21.19 -2.08 -5.97
C LEU A 258 20.78 -3.54 -6.16
N LEU A 259 20.03 -3.86 -7.23
CA LEU A 259 19.65 -5.23 -7.56
C LEU A 259 20.86 -6.11 -7.93
N ARG A 260 21.91 -5.56 -8.53
CA ARG A 260 23.11 -6.31 -8.90
C ARG A 260 24.10 -6.48 -7.74
N GLU A 261 24.33 -5.43 -6.94
CA GLU A 261 25.27 -5.51 -5.81
C GLU A 261 24.67 -6.10 -4.54
N ARG A 262 23.38 -5.89 -4.29
CA ARG A 262 22.68 -6.23 -3.03
C ARG A 262 21.39 -7.01 -3.29
N PHE A 263 21.47 -8.02 -4.17
CA PHE A 263 20.31 -8.82 -4.54
C PHE A 263 19.62 -9.48 -3.33
N MET A 264 20.37 -9.96 -2.32
CA MET A 264 19.78 -10.59 -1.13
C MET A 264 19.09 -9.59 -0.20
N ASP A 265 19.55 -8.34 -0.13
CA ASP A 265 18.82 -7.27 0.56
C ASP A 265 17.50 -6.99 -0.17
N CYS A 266 17.48 -7.03 -1.51
CA CYS A 266 16.26 -6.91 -2.31
C CYS A 266 15.35 -8.15 -2.21
N PHE A 267 15.91 -9.35 -2.05
CA PHE A 267 15.17 -10.62 -1.99
C PHE A 267 14.13 -10.65 -0.87
N MET A 268 14.35 -9.93 0.24
CA MET A 268 13.39 -9.84 1.35
C MET A 268 12.03 -9.22 0.97
N ILE A 269 11.93 -8.59 -0.20
CA ILE A 269 10.65 -8.14 -0.76
C ILE A 269 9.73 -9.34 -1.02
N GLY A 270 10.27 -10.50 -1.41
CA GLY A 270 9.49 -11.67 -1.79
C GLY A 270 8.82 -11.53 -3.17
N ARG A 271 7.74 -12.30 -3.39
CA ARG A 271 7.13 -12.51 -4.71
C ARG A 271 6.73 -11.24 -5.46
N ASP A 272 6.29 -10.17 -4.78
CA ASP A 272 5.93 -8.92 -5.45
C ASP A 272 7.14 -8.22 -6.12
N LEU A 273 8.39 -8.56 -5.78
CA LEU A 273 9.57 -8.09 -6.54
C LEU A 273 9.49 -8.57 -8.00
N VAL A 274 9.07 -9.82 -8.23
CA VAL A 274 8.82 -10.34 -9.59
C VAL A 274 7.70 -9.56 -10.29
N ARG A 275 6.64 -9.18 -9.54
CA ARG A 275 5.54 -8.36 -10.08
C ARG A 275 5.99 -6.97 -10.51
N LEU A 276 6.98 -6.38 -9.84
CA LEU A 276 7.55 -5.10 -10.26
C LEU A 276 8.51 -5.28 -11.44
N LEU A 277 9.43 -6.25 -11.36
CA LEU A 277 10.41 -6.54 -12.42
C LEU A 277 9.79 -6.92 -13.76
N GLN A 278 8.66 -7.65 -13.77
CA GLN A 278 7.94 -7.98 -15.01
C GLN A 278 7.36 -6.72 -15.70
N ASN A 279 6.92 -5.72 -14.92
CA ASN A 279 6.26 -4.51 -15.45
C ASN A 279 7.27 -3.59 -16.16
N VAL A 280 8.54 -3.65 -15.73
CA VAL A 280 9.65 -2.88 -16.32
C VAL A 280 10.52 -3.72 -17.26
N ALA A 281 10.18 -4.99 -17.49
CA ALA A 281 11.02 -5.97 -18.18
C ALA A 281 11.40 -5.65 -19.64
N ARG A 282 10.69 -4.70 -20.27
CA ARG A 282 10.96 -4.21 -21.64
C ARG A 282 11.99 -3.08 -21.71
N ILE A 283 12.52 -2.64 -20.57
CA ILE A 283 13.64 -1.70 -20.47
C ILE A 283 14.94 -2.49 -20.67
N PRO A 284 15.90 -2.05 -21.50
CA PRO A 284 17.09 -2.84 -21.85
C PRO A 284 17.89 -3.39 -20.66
N GLU A 285 18.07 -2.57 -19.63
CA GLU A 285 18.81 -2.89 -18.40
C GLU A 285 18.08 -3.97 -17.58
N PHE A 286 16.75 -3.91 -17.53
CA PHE A 286 15.91 -4.93 -16.90
C PHE A 286 15.78 -6.19 -17.75
N GLU A 287 15.84 -6.12 -19.08
CA GLU A 287 15.97 -7.31 -19.94
C GLU A 287 17.28 -8.06 -19.65
N LEU A 288 18.39 -7.34 -19.47
CA LEU A 288 19.68 -7.93 -19.07
C LEU A 288 19.60 -8.54 -17.67
N LEU A 289 18.99 -7.84 -16.70
CA LEU A 289 18.76 -8.41 -15.36
C LEU A 289 17.88 -9.67 -15.40
N TRP A 290 16.85 -9.71 -16.25
CA TRP A 290 16.00 -10.89 -16.43
C TRP A 290 16.76 -12.08 -17.02
N LYS A 291 17.68 -11.83 -17.95
CA LYS A 291 18.59 -12.89 -18.47
C LYS A 291 19.43 -13.48 -17.34
N ASP A 292 19.98 -12.65 -16.46
CA ASP A 292 20.73 -13.12 -15.29
C ASP A 292 19.83 -13.90 -14.32
N ILE A 293 18.65 -13.38 -13.94
CA ILE A 293 17.70 -14.04 -13.03
C ILE A 293 17.29 -15.45 -13.50
N ILE A 294 17.16 -15.65 -14.82
CA ILE A 294 16.64 -16.90 -15.40
C ILE A 294 17.76 -17.87 -15.81
N HIS A 295 18.90 -17.37 -16.30
CA HIS A 295 19.97 -18.22 -16.85
C HIS A 295 21.23 -18.29 -16.00
N ASN A 296 21.49 -17.29 -15.15
CA ASN A 296 22.69 -17.23 -14.33
C ASN A 296 22.44 -16.54 -12.96
N PRO A 297 21.47 -17.04 -12.16
CA PRO A 297 21.03 -16.35 -10.94
C PRO A 297 22.16 -16.19 -9.90
N GLN A 298 23.16 -17.06 -9.97
CA GLN A 298 24.34 -17.08 -9.11
C GLN A 298 25.24 -15.84 -9.28
N VAL A 299 25.17 -15.13 -10.42
CA VAL A 299 25.87 -13.84 -10.62
C VAL A 299 25.28 -12.72 -9.75
N LEU A 300 24.00 -12.82 -9.36
CA LEU A 300 23.34 -11.86 -8.48
C LEU A 300 23.59 -12.19 -7.00
N SER A 301 23.64 -13.48 -6.67
CA SER A 301 24.10 -13.97 -5.37
C SER A 301 24.34 -15.48 -5.40
N ALA A 302 25.39 -15.96 -4.75
CA ALA A 302 25.63 -17.39 -4.54
C ALA A 302 24.48 -18.10 -3.77
N GLN A 303 23.63 -17.35 -3.08
CA GLN A 303 22.47 -17.87 -2.35
C GLN A 303 21.17 -17.91 -3.19
N PHE A 304 21.18 -17.32 -4.39
CA PHE A 304 19.99 -17.23 -5.23
C PHE A 304 19.92 -18.36 -6.24
N THR A 305 19.04 -19.34 -6.01
CA THR A 305 18.89 -20.53 -6.85
C THR A 305 18.00 -20.31 -8.07
N GLY A 306 17.29 -19.18 -8.14
CA GLY A 306 16.50 -18.75 -9.29
C GLY A 306 15.12 -18.22 -8.91
N VAL A 307 14.39 -17.69 -9.91
CA VAL A 307 13.12 -16.94 -9.73
C VAL A 307 12.06 -17.67 -8.87
N LEU A 308 12.04 -19.00 -8.86
CA LEU A 308 11.09 -19.78 -8.06
C LEU A 308 11.26 -19.57 -6.55
N GLN A 309 12.49 -19.41 -6.07
CA GLN A 309 12.81 -19.14 -4.66
C GLN A 309 12.16 -17.83 -4.20
N LEU A 310 12.13 -16.82 -5.08
CA LEU A 310 11.53 -15.51 -4.84
C LEU A 310 10.00 -15.55 -4.92
N LEU A 311 9.44 -16.29 -5.89
CA LEU A 311 7.98 -16.46 -6.06
C LEU A 311 7.32 -17.22 -4.90
N GLN A 312 8.04 -18.15 -4.28
CA GLN A 312 7.59 -18.88 -3.08
C GLN A 312 7.70 -18.06 -1.79
N SER A 313 8.47 -16.97 -1.78
CA SER A 313 8.62 -16.08 -0.61
C SER A 313 7.45 -15.10 -0.51
N ARG A 314 6.74 -15.07 0.63
CA ARG A 314 5.59 -14.18 0.84
C ARG A 314 6.03 -12.71 0.95
N THR A 315 5.34 -11.81 0.25
CA THR A 315 5.62 -10.36 0.35
C THR A 315 5.21 -9.83 1.71
N SER A 316 6.12 -9.17 2.42
CA SER A 316 5.78 -8.53 3.71
C SER A 316 4.83 -7.34 3.51
N ARG A 317 3.82 -7.22 4.39
CA ARG A 317 2.82 -6.14 4.39
C ARG A 317 3.43 -4.74 4.29
N LYS A 318 4.64 -4.52 4.83
CA LYS A 318 5.37 -3.24 4.79
C LYS A 318 5.61 -2.72 3.37
N PHE A 319 5.91 -3.61 2.41
CA PHE A 319 6.11 -3.22 1.01
C PHE A 319 4.78 -2.88 0.33
N LEU A 320 3.73 -3.67 0.58
CA LEU A 320 2.40 -3.41 0.05
C LEU A 320 1.84 -2.06 0.55
N ALA A 321 2.01 -1.78 1.84
CA ALA A 321 1.57 -0.53 2.46
C ALA A 321 2.40 0.70 2.06
N CYS A 322 3.68 0.55 1.70
CA CYS A 322 4.53 1.71 1.39
C CYS A 322 4.21 2.39 0.06
N ARG A 323 3.43 1.76 -0.84
CA ARG A 323 3.03 2.32 -2.15
C ARG A 323 1.67 3.03 -2.14
N LEU A 324 0.97 3.02 -1.00
CA LEU A 324 -0.19 3.88 -0.76
C LEU A 324 0.24 5.08 0.06
N THR A 325 -0.19 6.28 -0.32
CA THR A 325 0.03 7.47 0.51
C THR A 325 -0.83 7.38 1.78
N PRO A 326 -0.48 8.12 2.87
CA PRO A 326 -1.23 8.03 4.12
C PRO A 326 -2.73 8.37 3.99
N ASP A 327 -3.09 9.29 3.09
CA ASP A 327 -4.49 9.66 2.83
C ASP A 327 -5.24 8.55 2.06
N MET A 328 -4.62 7.91 1.06
CA MET A 328 -5.19 6.75 0.37
C MET A 328 -5.47 5.60 1.34
N GLU A 329 -4.49 5.28 2.19
CA GLU A 329 -4.58 4.27 3.24
C GLU A 329 -5.69 4.60 4.25
N THR A 330 -5.73 5.82 4.79
CA THR A 330 -6.78 6.29 5.70
C THR A 330 -8.17 6.14 5.08
N LYS A 331 -8.35 6.53 3.80
CA LYS A 331 -9.64 6.43 3.11
C LYS A 331 -10.05 5.00 2.81
N LEU A 332 -9.14 4.13 2.39
CA LEU A 332 -9.44 2.71 2.19
C LEU A 332 -9.80 2.00 3.50
N LEU A 333 -9.01 2.22 4.56
CA LEU A 333 -9.30 1.62 5.87
C LEU A 333 -10.63 2.10 6.43
N PHE A 334 -10.99 3.38 6.26
CA PHE A 334 -12.32 3.88 6.60
C PHE A 334 -13.42 3.18 5.78
N MET A 335 -13.22 3.02 4.48
CA MET A 335 -14.16 2.29 3.61
C MET A 335 -14.35 0.83 4.05
N THR A 336 -13.29 0.12 4.46
CA THR A 336 -13.36 -1.30 4.87
C THR A 336 -13.69 -1.54 6.35
N SER A 337 -13.92 -0.49 7.15
CA SER A 337 -14.21 -0.63 8.59
C SER A 337 -15.39 0.19 9.11
N ARG A 338 -15.82 1.23 8.38
CA ARG A 338 -16.87 2.17 8.83
C ARG A 338 -17.99 2.41 7.82
N VAL A 339 -17.77 2.16 6.53
CA VAL A 339 -18.77 2.36 5.48
C VAL A 339 -19.62 1.10 5.34
N ARG A 340 -20.94 1.24 5.48
CA ARG A 340 -21.90 0.14 5.25
C ARG A 340 -22.03 -0.21 3.77
N PHE A 341 -22.21 -1.48 3.48
CA PHE A 341 -22.49 -1.97 2.13
C PHE A 341 -23.81 -1.41 1.60
N GLY A 342 -23.85 -1.08 0.32
CA GLY A 342 -24.90 -0.26 -0.30
C GLY A 342 -24.64 1.25 -0.25
N GLN A 343 -23.90 1.74 0.76
CA GLN A 343 -23.66 3.19 0.95
C GLN A 343 -22.29 3.68 0.43
N GLN A 344 -21.53 2.82 -0.25
CA GLN A 344 -20.17 3.12 -0.70
C GLN A 344 -20.06 4.15 -1.83
N LYS A 345 -21.14 4.42 -2.59
CA LYS A 345 -21.08 5.19 -3.85
C LYS A 345 -20.38 6.54 -3.72
N ARG A 346 -20.73 7.35 -2.71
CA ARG A 346 -20.14 8.70 -2.53
C ARG A 346 -18.64 8.64 -2.21
N TYR A 347 -18.21 7.65 -1.43
CA TYR A 347 -16.81 7.43 -1.08
C TYR A 347 -16.00 6.96 -2.29
N GLN A 348 -16.55 6.04 -3.08
CA GLN A 348 -15.99 5.61 -4.37
C GLN A 348 -15.88 6.79 -5.36
N ASP A 349 -16.94 7.58 -5.53
CA ASP A 349 -16.93 8.76 -6.41
C ASP A 349 -15.87 9.79 -5.98
N TRP A 350 -15.68 10.02 -4.67
CA TRP A 350 -14.64 10.89 -4.13
C TRP A 350 -13.22 10.34 -4.37
N PHE A 351 -12.98 9.08 -4.01
CA PHE A 351 -11.68 8.44 -4.20
C PHE A 351 -11.32 8.38 -5.69
N GLN A 352 -12.29 8.05 -6.56
CA GLN A 352 -12.08 7.98 -8.01
C GLN A 352 -11.70 9.34 -8.60
N ARG A 353 -12.41 10.42 -8.23
CA ARG A 353 -12.10 11.77 -8.71
C ARG A 353 -10.69 12.20 -8.31
N GLN A 354 -10.27 11.91 -7.09
CA GLN A 354 -8.98 12.33 -6.54
C GLN A 354 -7.80 11.48 -7.03
N TYR A 355 -7.98 10.17 -7.21
CA TYR A 355 -6.86 9.24 -7.37
C TYR A 355 -6.90 8.34 -8.61
N LEU A 356 -8.03 8.22 -9.32
CA LEU A 356 -8.21 7.20 -10.37
C LEU A 356 -8.80 7.77 -11.67
N SER A 357 -8.79 9.10 -11.81
CA SER A 357 -9.48 9.86 -12.86
C SER A 357 -8.64 10.17 -14.10
N THR A 358 -7.32 9.99 -14.06
CA THR A 358 -6.39 10.27 -15.17
C THR A 358 -5.96 8.99 -15.91
N PRO A 359 -5.42 9.09 -17.15
CA PRO A 359 -4.78 7.96 -17.83
C PRO A 359 -3.58 7.39 -17.06
N ASP A 360 -2.81 8.27 -16.41
CA ASP A 360 -1.59 7.92 -15.67
C ASP A 360 -1.92 7.14 -14.38
N SER A 361 -3.05 7.49 -13.73
CA SER A 361 -3.54 6.81 -12.51
C SER A 361 -3.96 5.35 -12.70
N GLN A 362 -3.92 4.81 -13.91
CA GLN A 362 -4.28 3.41 -14.17
C GLN A 362 -3.33 2.43 -13.48
N SER A 363 -2.05 2.78 -13.29
CA SER A 363 -1.06 1.92 -12.61
C SER A 363 -1.40 1.69 -11.13
N LEU A 364 -1.88 2.74 -10.43
CA LEU A 364 -2.19 2.73 -9.00
C LEU A 364 -3.18 1.64 -8.59
N ARG A 365 -4.09 1.24 -9.48
CA ARG A 365 -5.08 0.18 -9.24
C ARG A 365 -4.44 -1.14 -8.82
N CYS A 366 -3.25 -1.45 -9.34
CA CYS A 366 -2.52 -2.66 -8.94
C CYS A 366 -2.09 -2.61 -7.47
N ASP A 367 -1.58 -1.47 -7.02
CA ASP A 367 -1.10 -1.30 -5.64
C ASP A 367 -2.27 -1.33 -4.65
N LEU A 368 -3.39 -0.67 -4.99
CA LEU A 368 -4.62 -0.73 -4.19
C LEU A 368 -5.16 -2.16 -4.08
N ILE A 369 -5.17 -2.95 -5.16
CA ILE A 369 -5.60 -4.36 -5.13
C ILE A 369 -4.67 -5.21 -4.25
N ARG A 370 -3.33 -5.06 -4.40
CA ARG A 370 -2.37 -5.79 -3.55
C ARG A 370 -2.53 -5.41 -2.07
N TYR A 371 -2.75 -4.14 -1.76
CA TYR A 371 -3.01 -3.66 -0.41
C TYR A 371 -4.29 -4.26 0.19
N ILE A 372 -5.41 -4.24 -0.54
CA ILE A 372 -6.69 -4.80 -0.07
C ILE A 372 -6.58 -6.31 0.18
N CYS A 373 -5.85 -7.05 -0.66
CA CYS A 373 -5.67 -8.49 -0.48
C CYS A 373 -4.71 -8.82 0.68
N GLY A 374 -3.51 -8.23 0.68
CA GLY A 374 -2.41 -8.63 1.58
C GLY A 374 -2.30 -7.86 2.90
N VAL A 375 -2.89 -6.67 3.01
CA VAL A 375 -2.78 -5.80 4.20
C VAL A 375 -4.11 -5.68 4.95
N VAL A 376 -5.22 -5.46 4.23
CA VAL A 376 -6.53 -5.32 4.87
C VAL A 376 -7.11 -6.71 5.17
N HIS A 377 -6.91 -7.19 6.39
CA HIS A 377 -7.53 -8.42 6.92
C HIS A 377 -8.52 -8.02 8.03
N PRO A 378 -9.84 -7.94 7.75
CA PRO A 378 -10.84 -7.53 8.74
C PRO A 378 -11.07 -8.62 9.80
N SER A 379 -11.44 -8.23 11.03
CA SER A 379 -11.82 -9.17 12.09
C SER A 379 -13.14 -9.88 11.77
N ASN A 380 -13.39 -11.01 12.44
CA ASN A 380 -14.63 -11.79 12.29
C ASN A 380 -15.89 -10.94 12.52
N GLU A 381 -15.86 -10.01 13.48
CA GLU A 381 -16.93 -9.03 13.74
C GLU A 381 -17.23 -8.14 12.52
N VAL A 382 -16.21 -7.72 11.79
CA VAL A 382 -16.39 -6.91 10.57
C VAL A 382 -16.87 -7.79 9.42
N LEU A 383 -16.36 -9.01 9.30
CA LEU A 383 -16.76 -9.97 8.26
C LEU A 383 -18.22 -10.42 8.38
N SER A 384 -18.78 -10.51 9.60
CA SER A 384 -20.19 -10.85 9.85
C SER A 384 -21.15 -9.64 9.86
N SER A 385 -20.62 -8.42 9.70
CA SER A 385 -21.39 -7.17 9.76
C SER A 385 -21.91 -6.68 8.38
N ASP A 386 -22.64 -5.55 8.39
CA ASP A 386 -23.06 -4.85 7.17
C ASP A 386 -21.99 -3.91 6.58
N ILE A 387 -20.72 -3.99 7.01
CA ILE A 387 -19.61 -3.19 6.48
C ILE A 387 -19.25 -3.61 5.04
N LEU A 388 -18.84 -2.63 4.23
CA LEU A 388 -18.42 -2.78 2.84
C LEU A 388 -17.29 -3.82 2.69
N PRO A 389 -17.56 -4.99 2.08
CA PRO A 389 -16.58 -6.06 2.03
C PRO A 389 -15.49 -5.79 0.98
N ARG A 390 -14.31 -6.37 1.21
CA ARG A 390 -13.12 -6.19 0.37
C ARG A 390 -13.36 -6.50 -1.11
N TRP A 391 -14.11 -7.58 -1.39
CA TRP A 391 -14.46 -7.97 -2.76
C TRP A 391 -15.26 -6.87 -3.50
N ALA A 392 -16.12 -6.12 -2.81
CA ALA A 392 -16.92 -5.08 -3.46
C ALA A 392 -16.05 -3.88 -3.89
N ILE A 393 -15.00 -3.57 -3.11
CA ILE A 393 -14.01 -2.55 -3.48
C ILE A 393 -13.17 -3.02 -4.68
N ILE A 394 -12.71 -4.28 -4.68
CA ILE A 394 -11.94 -4.83 -5.82
C ILE A 394 -12.80 -4.88 -7.09
N GLY A 395 -14.07 -5.29 -6.99
CA GLY A 395 -15.01 -5.27 -8.11
C GLY A 395 -15.16 -3.89 -8.73
N TRP A 396 -15.26 -2.83 -7.90
CA TRP A 396 -15.24 -1.44 -8.37
C TRP A 396 -13.89 -1.03 -8.98
N LEU A 397 -12.75 -1.35 -8.36
CA LEU A 397 -11.44 -1.03 -8.93
C LEU A 397 -11.26 -1.66 -10.32
N LEU A 398 -11.71 -2.90 -10.53
CA LEU A 398 -11.71 -3.57 -11.83
C LEU A 398 -12.59 -2.87 -12.87
N THR A 399 -13.80 -2.40 -12.50
CA THR A 399 -14.68 -1.69 -13.46
C THR A 399 -14.19 -0.28 -13.81
N THR A 400 -13.34 0.33 -12.98
CA THR A 400 -12.71 1.63 -13.31
C THR A 400 -11.50 1.54 -14.24
N CYS A 401 -11.06 0.34 -14.66
CA CYS A 401 -9.92 0.19 -15.57
C CYS A 401 -10.29 0.69 -16.99
N THR A 402 -9.54 1.67 -17.51
CA THR A 402 -9.84 2.28 -18.83
C THR A 402 -9.01 1.71 -19.98
N SER A 403 -8.05 0.83 -19.72
CA SER A 403 -7.23 0.16 -20.74
C SER A 403 -7.09 -1.34 -20.49
N ASN A 404 -6.94 -2.12 -21.57
CA ASN A 404 -6.72 -3.57 -21.49
C ASN A 404 -5.43 -3.92 -20.72
N VAL A 405 -4.40 -3.07 -20.79
CA VAL A 405 -3.15 -3.21 -20.04
C VAL A 405 -3.41 -3.08 -18.54
N ALA A 406 -4.11 -2.02 -18.12
CA ALA A 406 -4.46 -1.80 -16.73
C ALA A 406 -5.35 -2.92 -16.18
N ALA A 407 -6.38 -3.33 -16.93
CA ALA A 407 -7.27 -4.42 -16.56
C ALA A 407 -6.52 -5.76 -16.43
N SER A 408 -5.55 -6.06 -17.30
CA SER A 408 -4.76 -7.30 -17.22
C SER A 408 -3.79 -7.29 -16.05
N ASN A 409 -3.14 -6.15 -15.79
CA ASN A 409 -2.24 -5.99 -14.65
C ASN A 409 -3.02 -6.05 -13.32
N ALA A 410 -4.21 -5.46 -13.25
CA ALA A 410 -5.11 -5.52 -12.09
C ALA A 410 -5.57 -6.96 -11.80
N LYS A 411 -5.92 -7.75 -12.84
CA LYS A 411 -6.23 -9.19 -12.69
C LYS A 411 -5.02 -9.97 -12.20
N LEU A 412 -3.82 -9.73 -12.74
CA LEU A 412 -2.62 -10.40 -12.24
C LEU A 412 -2.34 -10.02 -10.78
N ALA A 413 -2.51 -8.75 -10.39
CA ALA A 413 -2.34 -8.31 -9.00
C ALA A 413 -3.34 -8.99 -8.04
N LEU A 414 -4.58 -9.21 -8.49
CA LEU A 414 -5.63 -9.91 -7.74
C LEU A 414 -5.32 -11.41 -7.58
N PHE A 415 -4.85 -12.07 -8.64
CA PHE A 415 -4.48 -13.49 -8.63
C PHE A 415 -3.03 -13.75 -8.19
N TYR A 416 -2.28 -12.75 -7.73
CA TYR A 416 -0.82 -12.90 -7.57
C TYR A 416 -0.44 -13.94 -6.51
N ASP A 417 -1.15 -13.96 -5.38
CA ASP A 417 -0.93 -14.95 -4.32
C ASP A 417 -1.52 -16.33 -4.65
N TRP A 418 -2.44 -16.43 -5.63
CA TRP A 418 -2.99 -17.72 -6.09
C TRP A 418 -1.94 -18.58 -6.81
N LEU A 419 -0.96 -17.95 -7.49
CA LEU A 419 0.00 -18.64 -8.36
C LEU A 419 1.01 -19.53 -7.59
N PHE A 420 1.30 -19.17 -6.34
CA PHE A 420 2.31 -19.82 -5.48
C PHE A 420 1.83 -20.04 -4.04
N PHE A 421 0.50 -20.05 -3.84
CA PHE A 421 -0.12 -20.25 -2.54
C PHE A 421 0.41 -21.51 -1.83
N ASN A 422 0.79 -21.36 -0.57
CA ASN A 422 1.02 -22.47 0.35
C ASN A 422 0.12 -22.31 1.59
N PRO A 423 -0.82 -23.24 1.88
CA PRO A 423 -1.71 -23.14 3.05
C PRO A 423 -0.96 -23.13 4.40
N GLU A 424 0.31 -23.53 4.46
CA GLU A 424 1.15 -23.46 5.66
C GLU A 424 1.75 -22.05 5.92
N LYS A 425 1.68 -21.13 4.95
CA LYS A 425 2.42 -19.84 4.98
C LYS A 425 1.62 -18.63 4.52
N ASP A 426 0.67 -18.85 3.60
CA ASP A 426 -0.17 -17.83 2.99
C ASP A 426 -1.57 -17.86 3.62
N SER A 427 -2.09 -16.69 4.01
CA SER A 427 -3.43 -16.59 4.60
C SER A 427 -4.52 -16.72 3.53
N ILE A 428 -5.62 -17.40 3.89
CA ILE A 428 -6.89 -17.42 3.14
C ILE A 428 -7.35 -15.98 2.78
N MET A 429 -7.05 -15.01 3.64
CA MET A 429 -7.41 -13.60 3.45
C MET A 429 -6.72 -12.96 2.23
N ASN A 430 -5.60 -13.51 1.74
CA ASN A 430 -4.93 -13.02 0.54
C ASN A 430 -5.63 -13.48 -0.75
N ILE A 431 -6.35 -14.61 -0.70
CA ILE A 431 -6.91 -15.28 -1.88
C ILE A 431 -8.43 -15.19 -1.98
N GLU A 432 -9.15 -15.09 -0.85
CA GLU A 432 -10.62 -14.97 -0.84
C GLU A 432 -11.19 -13.81 -1.69
N PRO A 433 -10.55 -12.63 -1.84
CA PRO A 433 -11.24 -11.51 -2.49
C PRO A 433 -11.50 -11.79 -3.97
N ALA A 434 -10.64 -12.57 -4.63
CA ALA A 434 -10.81 -12.94 -6.03
C ALA A 434 -12.01 -13.86 -6.25
N ILE A 435 -12.17 -14.89 -5.40
CA ILE A 435 -13.28 -15.84 -5.52
C ILE A 435 -14.62 -15.21 -5.11
N LEU A 436 -14.61 -14.33 -4.10
CA LEU A 436 -15.81 -13.58 -3.69
C LEU A 436 -16.23 -12.53 -4.74
N VAL A 437 -15.30 -11.84 -5.41
CA VAL A 437 -15.64 -11.00 -6.58
C VAL A 437 -16.33 -11.83 -7.65
N MET A 438 -15.79 -13.01 -7.98
CA MET A 438 -16.38 -13.91 -8.99
C MET A 438 -17.77 -14.38 -8.59
N HIS A 439 -17.97 -14.78 -7.33
CA HIS A 439 -19.27 -15.22 -6.82
C HIS A 439 -20.31 -14.10 -6.84
N HIS A 440 -20.06 -12.99 -6.14
CA HIS A 440 -21.05 -11.92 -5.99
C HIS A 440 -21.30 -11.12 -7.29
N SER A 441 -20.37 -11.12 -8.24
CA SER A 441 -20.58 -10.49 -9.56
C SER A 441 -21.46 -11.33 -10.50
N MET A 442 -21.63 -12.64 -10.28
CA MET A 442 -22.36 -13.53 -11.21
C MET A 442 -23.82 -13.09 -11.45
N LYS A 443 -24.48 -12.53 -10.43
CA LYS A 443 -25.86 -12.04 -10.55
C LYS A 443 -25.95 -10.68 -11.27
N PRO A 444 -25.30 -9.60 -10.79
CA PRO A 444 -25.42 -8.25 -11.38
C PRO A 444 -24.54 -8.00 -12.60
N HIS A 445 -23.33 -8.59 -12.66
CA HIS A 445 -22.27 -8.25 -13.61
C HIS A 445 -21.51 -9.51 -14.09
N PRO A 446 -22.18 -10.49 -14.75
CA PRO A 446 -21.58 -11.78 -15.09
C PRO A 446 -20.31 -11.69 -15.96
N ALA A 447 -20.13 -10.60 -16.71
CA ALA A 447 -18.92 -10.33 -17.48
C ALA A 447 -17.65 -10.21 -16.61
N ILE A 448 -17.77 -9.69 -15.37
CA ILE A 448 -16.65 -9.62 -14.41
C ILE A 448 -16.23 -11.03 -14.02
N THR A 449 -17.20 -11.89 -13.66
CA THR A 449 -16.94 -13.29 -13.31
C THR A 449 -16.33 -14.05 -14.48
N ALA A 450 -16.91 -13.93 -15.67
CA ALA A 450 -16.42 -14.60 -16.88
C ALA A 450 -14.96 -14.22 -17.21
N THR A 451 -14.60 -12.93 -17.13
CA THR A 451 -13.25 -12.48 -17.46
C THR A 451 -12.21 -12.82 -16.39
N LEU A 452 -12.62 -13.02 -15.13
CA LEU A 452 -11.74 -13.48 -14.06
C LEU A 452 -11.50 -15.00 -14.14
N LEU A 453 -12.54 -15.79 -14.44
CA LEU A 453 -12.41 -17.24 -14.68
C LEU A 453 -11.57 -17.54 -15.93
N ASP A 454 -11.78 -16.83 -17.03
CA ASP A 454 -10.95 -16.95 -18.24
C ASP A 454 -9.48 -16.57 -17.95
N PHE A 455 -9.25 -15.48 -17.20
CA PHE A 455 -7.91 -15.09 -16.80
C PHE A 455 -7.24 -16.14 -15.91
N MET A 456 -7.93 -16.68 -14.90
CA MET A 456 -7.44 -17.75 -14.04
C MET A 456 -7.01 -18.97 -14.87
N CYS A 457 -7.89 -19.47 -15.74
CA CYS A 457 -7.61 -20.62 -16.61
C CYS A 457 -6.42 -20.41 -17.56
N ARG A 458 -6.16 -19.16 -17.98
CA ARG A 458 -5.05 -18.80 -18.87
C ARG A 458 -3.75 -18.49 -18.14
N ILE A 459 -3.78 -17.81 -16.99
CA ILE A 459 -2.55 -17.38 -16.32
C ILE A 459 -1.78 -18.57 -15.73
N ILE A 460 -2.50 -19.57 -15.21
CA ILE A 460 -1.93 -20.78 -14.58
C ILE A 460 -0.91 -21.50 -15.50
N PRO A 461 -1.23 -21.94 -16.72
CA PRO A 461 -0.27 -22.62 -17.59
C PRO A 461 0.77 -21.69 -18.24
N ASN A 462 0.51 -20.38 -18.28
CA ASN A 462 1.35 -19.43 -19.03
C ASN A 462 2.33 -18.64 -18.16
N PHE A 463 2.04 -18.40 -16.88
CA PHE A 463 2.81 -17.47 -16.04
C PHE A 463 4.31 -17.79 -16.00
N TYR A 464 4.70 -19.03 -15.69
CA TYR A 464 6.10 -19.47 -15.72
C TYR A 464 6.23 -20.85 -16.37
N PRO A 465 6.88 -20.98 -17.56
CA PRO A 465 6.87 -22.23 -18.34
C PRO A 465 7.49 -23.48 -17.68
N LEU A 466 8.36 -23.32 -16.68
CA LEU A 466 8.92 -24.44 -15.89
C LEU A 466 7.98 -24.88 -14.74
N TRP A 467 6.87 -24.19 -14.50
CA TRP A 467 5.94 -24.46 -13.40
C TRP A 467 4.76 -25.38 -13.80
N ARG A 468 4.95 -26.27 -14.78
CA ARG A 468 3.89 -27.15 -15.35
C ARG A 468 3.22 -28.13 -14.36
N LEU A 469 3.68 -28.17 -13.12
CA LEU A 469 3.02 -28.83 -11.97
C LEU A 469 1.86 -28.00 -11.39
N THR A 470 1.39 -26.98 -12.10
CA THR A 470 0.42 -25.99 -11.63
C THR A 470 -0.97 -26.54 -11.31
N SER A 471 -1.47 -27.54 -12.05
CA SER A 471 -2.84 -28.04 -11.88
C SER A 471 -3.10 -28.52 -10.44
N ALA A 472 -2.22 -29.37 -9.90
CA ALA A 472 -2.34 -29.88 -8.54
C ALA A 472 -2.34 -28.76 -7.47
N ARG A 473 -1.54 -27.69 -7.66
CA ARG A 473 -1.50 -26.54 -6.74
C ARG A 473 -2.74 -25.67 -6.84
N SER A 474 -3.23 -25.43 -8.06
CA SER A 474 -4.49 -24.71 -8.27
C SER A 474 -5.69 -25.50 -7.75
N VAL A 475 -5.65 -26.83 -7.80
CA VAL A 475 -6.63 -27.69 -7.12
C VAL A 475 -6.52 -27.54 -5.60
N GLN A 476 -5.33 -27.69 -5.01
CA GLN A 476 -5.11 -27.52 -3.56
C GLN A 476 -5.61 -26.16 -3.04
N LEU A 477 -5.33 -25.07 -3.78
CA LEU A 477 -5.81 -23.72 -3.52
C LEU A 477 -7.35 -23.64 -3.48
N LEU A 478 -8.02 -24.20 -4.50
CA LEU A 478 -9.47 -24.19 -4.61
C LEU A 478 -10.13 -25.10 -3.56
N THR A 479 -9.51 -26.24 -3.23
CA THR A 479 -9.91 -27.08 -2.09
C THR A 479 -9.82 -26.30 -0.79
N HIS A 480 -8.74 -25.55 -0.55
CA HIS A 480 -8.57 -24.76 0.67
C HIS A 480 -9.65 -23.67 0.84
N ILE A 481 -10.08 -23.04 -0.26
CA ILE A 481 -11.21 -22.10 -0.29
C ILE A 481 -12.52 -22.78 0.16
N VAL A 482 -12.73 -24.05 -0.20
CA VAL A 482 -13.89 -24.85 0.19
C VAL A 482 -13.78 -25.34 1.65
N GLU A 483 -12.61 -25.81 2.07
CA GLU A 483 -12.31 -26.23 3.45
C GLU A 483 -12.54 -25.09 4.46
N LYS A 484 -12.04 -23.89 4.14
CA LYS A 484 -12.23 -22.67 4.94
C LYS A 484 -13.62 -22.03 4.77
N ARG A 485 -14.54 -22.69 4.07
CA ARG A 485 -15.95 -22.28 3.87
C ARG A 485 -16.15 -20.89 3.23
N VAL A 486 -15.13 -20.32 2.60
CA VAL A 486 -15.25 -19.05 1.83
C VAL A 486 -16.26 -19.20 0.70
N LEU A 487 -16.33 -20.38 0.07
CA LEU A 487 -17.50 -20.86 -0.65
C LEU A 487 -17.74 -22.33 -0.31
N ALA A 488 -18.97 -22.70 0.05
CA ALA A 488 -19.31 -24.09 0.37
C ALA A 488 -19.10 -25.05 -0.83
N HIS A 489 -19.39 -24.60 -2.05
CA HIS A 489 -19.22 -25.38 -3.28
C HIS A 489 -18.84 -24.47 -4.46
N LEU A 490 -17.97 -24.98 -5.35
CA LEU A 490 -17.52 -24.26 -6.55
C LEU A 490 -18.35 -24.55 -7.81
N ALA A 491 -19.02 -25.72 -7.89
CA ALA A 491 -19.82 -26.10 -9.06
C ALA A 491 -20.90 -25.06 -9.47
N PRO A 492 -21.66 -24.42 -8.54
CA PRO A 492 -22.63 -23.38 -8.90
C PRO A 492 -22.02 -22.11 -9.52
N LEU A 493 -20.70 -21.91 -9.33
CA LEU A 493 -19.93 -20.83 -9.93
C LEU A 493 -19.33 -21.27 -11.28
N PHE A 494 -18.71 -22.46 -11.33
CA PHE A 494 -17.97 -22.94 -12.50
C PHE A 494 -18.86 -23.42 -13.65
N ASP A 495 -20.00 -24.06 -13.38
CA ASP A 495 -20.97 -24.51 -14.41
C ASP A 495 -22.22 -23.61 -14.47
N ASN A 496 -22.11 -22.35 -14.05
CA ASN A 496 -23.24 -21.45 -13.99
C ASN A 496 -23.83 -21.18 -15.40
N PRO A 497 -25.15 -21.35 -15.64
CA PRO A 497 -25.74 -21.15 -16.96
C PRO A 497 -25.54 -19.76 -17.59
N LYS A 498 -25.20 -18.73 -16.80
CA LYS A 498 -24.85 -17.39 -17.29
C LYS A 498 -23.46 -17.29 -17.91
N LEU A 499 -22.60 -18.28 -17.69
CA LEU A 499 -21.28 -18.36 -18.32
C LEU A 499 -21.38 -19.03 -19.70
N ASP A 500 -20.56 -18.51 -20.62
CA ASP A 500 -20.44 -19.07 -21.96
C ASP A 500 -20.00 -20.55 -21.94
N LYS A 501 -20.45 -21.31 -22.95
CA LYS A 501 -20.20 -22.75 -23.06
C LYS A 501 -18.71 -23.07 -23.25
N GLU A 502 -17.94 -22.27 -24.00
CA GLU A 502 -16.49 -22.50 -24.15
C GLU A 502 -15.76 -22.33 -22.81
N LEU A 503 -16.12 -21.29 -22.05
CA LEU A 503 -15.52 -21.03 -20.74
C LEU A 503 -15.83 -22.14 -19.73
N ARG A 504 -17.07 -22.63 -19.70
CA ARG A 504 -17.45 -23.76 -18.84
C ARG A 504 -16.78 -25.07 -19.23
N ALA A 505 -16.61 -25.32 -20.53
CA ALA A 505 -15.83 -26.46 -21.01
C ALA A 505 -14.35 -26.36 -20.56
N MET A 506 -13.74 -25.18 -20.69
CA MET A 506 -12.36 -24.94 -20.24
C MET A 506 -12.18 -25.09 -18.72
N LEU A 507 -13.17 -24.68 -17.93
CA LEU A 507 -13.18 -24.91 -16.48
C LEU A 507 -13.26 -26.41 -16.17
N ARG A 508 -14.17 -27.15 -16.84
CA ARG A 508 -14.33 -28.60 -16.64
C ARG A 508 -13.11 -29.41 -17.09
N GLU A 509 -12.38 -28.95 -18.12
CA GLU A 509 -11.11 -29.53 -18.55
C GLU A 509 -10.00 -29.35 -17.50
N LYS A 510 -9.94 -28.17 -16.85
CA LYS A 510 -8.86 -27.81 -15.92
C LYS A 510 -9.12 -28.20 -14.46
N PHE A 511 -10.39 -28.29 -14.09
CA PHE A 511 -10.88 -28.40 -12.71
C PHE A 511 -12.09 -29.35 -12.62
N PRO A 512 -11.98 -30.60 -13.11
CA PRO A 512 -13.11 -31.54 -13.14
C PRO A 512 -13.69 -31.82 -11.75
N GLU A 513 -12.86 -31.79 -10.70
CA GLU A 513 -13.27 -32.04 -9.30
C GLU A 513 -14.28 -31.00 -8.81
N PHE A 514 -14.21 -29.77 -9.32
CA PHE A 514 -15.03 -28.63 -8.88
C PHE A 514 -16.21 -28.33 -9.80
N CYS A 515 -16.33 -29.03 -10.94
CA CYS A 515 -17.43 -28.86 -11.89
C CYS A 515 -18.57 -29.87 -11.71
N SER A 516 -18.42 -30.86 -10.83
CA SER A 516 -19.46 -31.83 -10.49
C SER A 516 -20.21 -31.37 -9.24
N SER A 517 -21.54 -31.29 -9.29
CA SER A 517 -22.33 -31.18 -8.05
C SER A 517 -22.07 -32.43 -7.21
N PRO A 518 -21.87 -32.32 -5.89
CA PRO A 518 -21.92 -33.50 -5.04
C PRO A 518 -23.30 -34.13 -5.21
N SER A 519 -23.33 -35.45 -5.42
CA SER A 519 -24.57 -36.22 -5.33
C SER A 519 -25.27 -35.87 -4.02
N PRO A 520 -26.60 -35.69 -3.99
CA PRO A 520 -27.29 -35.63 -2.70
C PRO A 520 -26.92 -36.88 -1.91
N PRO A 521 -26.69 -36.77 -0.59
CA PRO A 521 -26.49 -37.96 0.24
C PRO A 521 -27.67 -38.89 -0.01
N ILE A 522 -27.38 -40.14 -0.36
CA ILE A 522 -28.41 -41.16 -0.52
C ILE A 522 -29.00 -41.36 0.88
N GLU A 523 -30.15 -40.76 1.13
CA GLU A 523 -31.02 -41.18 2.21
C GLU A 523 -31.33 -42.66 1.97
N VAL A 524 -30.62 -43.52 2.71
CA VAL A 524 -30.99 -44.92 2.83
C VAL A 524 -32.36 -44.91 3.49
N LYS A 525 -33.40 -45.10 2.68
CA LYS A 525 -34.76 -45.33 3.16
C LYS A 525 -34.72 -46.59 4.02
N ILE A 526 -34.64 -46.39 5.33
CA ILE A 526 -35.01 -47.40 6.31
C ILE A 526 -36.53 -47.51 6.20
N GLU A 527 -37.02 -48.68 5.81
CA GLU A 527 -38.46 -48.96 5.77
C GLU A 527 -38.98 -49.04 7.21
N GLU A 528 -39.84 -48.10 7.60
CA GLU A 528 -40.62 -48.24 8.84
C GLU A 528 -41.86 -49.11 8.60
N PRO A 529 -42.18 -50.04 9.53
CA PRO A 529 -43.38 -50.86 9.44
C PRO A 529 -44.64 -50.08 9.88
N VAL A 530 -45.76 -50.41 9.25
CA VAL A 530 -47.08 -49.77 9.43
C VAL A 530 -47.66 -50.02 10.83
N SER A 531 -48.23 -48.97 11.45
CA SER A 531 -49.30 -49.11 12.46
C SER A 531 -50.33 -47.97 12.35
N MET A 532 -51.53 -48.19 12.91
CA MET A 532 -52.80 -47.58 12.48
C MET A 532 -53.19 -46.25 13.18
N GLU A 533 -54.25 -45.64 12.64
CA GLU A 533 -54.82 -44.31 12.91
C GLU A 533 -55.42 -44.09 14.32
N MET A 534 -55.45 -42.83 14.80
CA MET A 534 -56.66 -42.18 15.33
C MET A 534 -56.50 -40.64 15.48
N GLU A 535 -57.60 -39.92 15.72
CA GLU A 535 -57.83 -38.53 15.29
C GLU A 535 -57.57 -37.38 16.32
N ASN A 536 -57.53 -36.15 15.78
CA ASN A 536 -57.95 -34.85 16.36
C ASN A 536 -57.21 -34.22 17.58
N HIS A 537 -56.56 -33.05 17.36
CA HIS A 537 -57.16 -31.74 17.68
C HIS A 537 -56.33 -30.52 17.19
N MET A 538 -56.98 -29.36 17.03
CA MET A 538 -56.34 -28.06 16.70
C MET A 538 -55.60 -27.42 17.89
N SER A 539 -54.51 -26.69 17.63
CA SER A 539 -54.24 -25.35 18.21
C SER A 539 -53.08 -24.62 17.52
N GLU A 540 -53.13 -23.29 17.49
CA GLU A 540 -52.08 -22.41 16.97
C GLU A 540 -51.03 -22.09 18.04
N LYS A 541 -49.73 -22.06 17.68
CA LYS A 541 -48.80 -20.98 18.07
C LYS A 541 -47.42 -21.08 17.41
N ASP A 542 -46.74 -19.94 17.39
CA ASP A 542 -45.36 -19.75 16.94
C ASP A 542 -44.37 -20.66 17.69
N ASP A 543 -43.29 -21.10 17.02
CA ASP A 543 -41.97 -20.59 17.39
C ASP A 543 -40.93 -20.69 16.24
N SER A 544 -39.84 -19.94 16.40
CA SER A 544 -38.76 -19.78 15.45
C SER A 544 -37.69 -20.89 15.52
N CYS A 545 -37.02 -21.15 14.39
CA CYS A 545 -35.72 -21.85 14.40
C CYS A 545 -34.75 -21.18 13.41
N TYR A 546 -33.80 -20.42 13.95
CA TYR A 546 -32.59 -19.99 13.25
C TYR A 546 -31.48 -21.00 13.56
N ASP A 547 -31.04 -21.77 12.56
CA ASP A 547 -29.82 -22.59 12.71
C ASP A 547 -28.57 -21.71 12.56
N ASN A 548 -27.99 -21.35 13.71
CA ASN A 548 -26.68 -20.70 13.79
C ASN A 548 -25.58 -21.77 13.75
N ALA A 549 -24.79 -21.79 12.67
CA ALA A 549 -23.51 -22.49 12.62
C ALA A 549 -22.38 -21.47 12.46
N GLU A 550 -21.87 -20.95 13.58
CA GLU A 550 -20.76 -20.00 13.60
C GLU A 550 -19.45 -20.66 13.15
N ALA A 551 -18.71 -19.98 12.27
CA ALA A 551 -17.35 -20.35 11.91
C ALA A 551 -16.36 -19.44 12.65
N ALA A 552 -15.71 -19.98 13.68
CA ALA A 552 -14.63 -19.30 14.39
C ALA A 552 -13.30 -19.42 13.60
N PHE A 553 -12.69 -18.28 13.26
CA PHE A 553 -11.33 -18.23 12.70
C PHE A 553 -10.34 -17.91 13.83
N SER A 554 -9.39 -18.82 14.08
CA SER A 554 -8.24 -18.59 14.98
C SER A 554 -7.25 -17.63 14.34
N ASP A 555 -6.71 -16.70 15.14
CA ASP A 555 -5.76 -15.68 14.73
C ASP A 555 -4.43 -15.95 15.45
N ASP A 556 -3.53 -16.70 14.79
CA ASP A 556 -2.25 -17.14 15.32
C ASP A 556 -1.09 -16.53 14.49
N GLU A 557 -0.62 -15.34 14.87
CA GLU A 557 0.75 -14.87 14.55
C GLU A 557 1.42 -14.43 15.86
N GLU A 558 2.44 -15.17 16.32
CA GLU A 558 3.26 -14.78 17.49
C GLU A 558 4.28 -13.69 17.10
N ASP A 559 4.18 -12.51 17.74
CA ASP A 559 5.18 -11.44 17.62
C ASP A 559 6.48 -11.82 18.34
N LEU A 560 7.48 -12.30 17.59
CA LEU A 560 8.86 -12.47 18.08
C LEU A 560 9.55 -11.12 18.33
N ASN A 561 9.26 -10.53 19.49
CA ASN A 561 9.86 -9.28 19.93
C ASN A 561 11.14 -9.52 20.74
N ASN A 562 12.30 -9.33 20.11
CA ASN A 562 13.61 -9.38 20.77
C ASN A 562 13.72 -8.27 21.84
N LYS A 563 13.59 -8.64 23.12
CA LYS A 563 14.11 -7.84 24.23
C LYS A 563 15.46 -8.41 24.66
N GLY A 564 16.51 -7.59 24.53
CA GLY A 564 17.82 -7.91 25.08
C GLY A 564 17.78 -7.95 26.60
N GLU A 565 18.55 -8.86 27.17
CA GLU A 565 18.80 -8.93 28.61
C GLU A 565 19.76 -7.80 29.01
N GLU A 566 19.29 -6.83 29.81
CA GLU A 566 20.16 -6.01 30.64
C GLU A 566 20.08 -6.47 32.10
N SER A 567 21.24 -6.73 32.67
CA SER A 567 21.43 -7.32 33.99
C SER A 567 20.99 -6.39 35.13
N SER A 568 20.21 -6.92 36.09
CA SER A 568 20.01 -6.28 37.40
C SER A 568 20.38 -7.23 38.54
N CYS A 569 21.25 -6.75 39.46
CA CYS A 569 21.78 -7.55 40.57
C CYS A 569 20.73 -7.80 41.67
N PRO A 570 20.83 -8.92 42.42
CA PRO A 570 19.93 -9.26 43.52
C PRO A 570 20.26 -8.49 44.83
N PRO A 571 19.31 -8.42 45.78
CA PRO A 571 19.47 -7.63 47.02
C PRO A 571 20.38 -8.30 48.07
N ALA A 572 20.94 -7.46 48.95
CA ALA A 572 21.88 -7.89 49.99
C ALA A 572 21.20 -8.58 51.19
N SER A 573 21.90 -9.58 51.75
CA SER A 573 21.56 -10.27 53.01
C SER A 573 22.74 -10.15 54.01
N PRO A 574 22.48 -10.14 55.33
CA PRO A 574 23.48 -9.81 56.36
C PRO A 574 24.48 -10.96 56.66
N PRO A 575 25.61 -10.68 57.36
CA PRO A 575 26.79 -11.54 57.32
C PRO A 575 26.81 -12.64 58.39
N HIS A 576 27.28 -13.83 58.01
CA HIS A 576 27.75 -14.87 58.94
C HIS A 576 29.12 -15.43 58.54
N ARG A 577 29.83 -15.99 59.52
CA ARG A 577 31.30 -16.16 59.55
C ARG A 577 31.82 -17.43 58.85
N VAL A 578 32.83 -17.24 57.98
CA VAL A 578 34.19 -17.83 58.03
C VAL A 578 34.35 -19.37 58.16
N SER A 579 34.74 -19.99 57.02
CA SER A 579 35.76 -21.06 56.85
C SER A 579 35.47 -22.53 57.26
N PRO A 580 36.26 -23.53 56.73
CA PRO A 580 37.13 -23.54 55.54
C PRO A 580 36.94 -24.74 54.56
N CYS A 581 37.66 -24.68 53.43
CA CYS A 581 38.07 -25.79 52.53
C CYS A 581 38.69 -27.01 53.27
N PRO A 582 38.78 -28.24 52.68
CA PRO A 582 39.16 -28.55 51.28
C PRO A 582 38.21 -29.54 50.56
N GLN A 583 38.41 -29.98 49.31
CA GLN A 583 39.61 -29.97 48.45
C GLN A 583 39.23 -29.83 46.96
#